data_AF-A0A178E2G0-F1
#
_entry.id   AF-A0A178E2G0-F1
#
_cell.length_a   1.000
_cell.length_b   1.000
_cell.length_c   1.000
_cell.angle_alpha   90.00
_cell.angle_beta   90.00
_cell.angle_gamma   90.00
#
_symmetry.space_group_name_H-M   'P 1'
#
loop_
_entity.id
_entity.type
_entity.pdbx_description
1 polymer ?
#
loop_
_entity_poly.entity_id
_entity_poly.type
_entity_poly.pdbx_seq_one_letter_code
_entity_poly.pdbx_strand_id
1 'polypeptide(L)'
;MCIELLVLVYVTFKRRSGLYFWSIVVTTLGLILQTTGYLIKEFAHSSPPILTTIICKVGWVSNVTGFSIVLWSRLHLVVNDPRILRAVLIMILVNGVLMHTPIIVFEFGLISRHKDAFMRPMEIMERVQQTVFTLQETVISCLYIFYTRQFLNSGYAMHTRRVVRLLVLVQVCVIAFDGGLTAFDYKNMFTLKCTLHPFVYALKLKLEFIVLNQLLALVKN
;
A
#
# COMPACT_ATOMS: atom_id res chain seq x y z
N MET A 1 12.74 5.41 8.80
CA MET A 1 12.38 4.46 7.72
C MET A 1 11.85 5.16 6.47
N CYS A 2 10.79 5.99 6.53
CA CYS A 2 10.27 6.64 5.32
C CYS A 2 11.25 7.64 4.67
N ILE A 3 11.97 8.44 5.48
CA ILE A 3 13.00 9.36 4.98
C ILE A 3 14.16 8.59 4.32
N GLU A 4 14.63 7.53 4.97
CA GLU A 4 15.63 6.61 4.42
C GLU A 4 15.17 6.03 3.06
N LEU A 5 13.91 5.60 2.96
CA LEU A 5 13.34 5.07 1.72
C LEU A 5 13.25 6.14 0.62
N LEU A 6 12.84 7.38 0.94
CA LEU A 6 12.85 8.50 -0.01
C LEU A 6 14.26 8.78 -0.54
N VAL A 7 15.25 8.84 0.35
CA VAL A 7 16.66 9.04 -0.04
C VAL A 7 17.13 7.90 -0.93
N LEU A 8 16.86 6.65 -0.54
CA LEU A 8 17.27 5.47 -1.30
C LEU A 8 16.64 5.44 -2.70
N VAL A 9 15.35 5.77 -2.82
CA VAL A 9 14.63 5.89 -4.09
C VAL A 9 15.25 6.98 -4.96
N TYR A 10 15.50 8.15 -4.38
CA TYR A 10 16.06 9.28 -5.11
C TYR A 10 17.48 9.02 -5.64
N VAL A 11 18.29 8.29 -4.88
CA VAL A 11 19.67 7.91 -5.27
C VAL A 11 19.66 6.79 -6.32
N THR A 12 18.74 5.83 -6.23
CA THR A 12 18.73 4.65 -7.11
C THR A 12 18.18 4.94 -8.50
N PHE A 13 17.17 5.81 -8.62
CA PHE A 13 16.55 6.13 -9.91
C PHE A 13 17.31 7.23 -10.67
N LYS A 14 18.08 6.83 -11.69
CA LYS A 14 18.76 7.78 -12.61
C LYS A 14 17.78 8.60 -13.47
N ARG A 15 16.60 8.05 -13.79
CA ARG A 15 15.56 8.73 -14.59
C ARG A 15 14.26 8.82 -13.78
N ARG A 16 13.87 10.04 -13.41
CA ARG A 16 12.79 10.35 -12.44
C ARG A 16 11.40 10.55 -13.07
N SER A 17 11.17 9.95 -14.24
CA SER A 17 9.95 10.16 -15.02
C SER A 17 9.01 8.95 -15.05
N GLY A 18 9.43 7.81 -14.49
CA GLY A 18 8.62 6.59 -14.52
C GLY A 18 7.47 6.63 -13.51
N LEU A 19 6.33 6.02 -13.86
CA LEU A 19 5.18 5.91 -12.97
C LEU A 19 5.54 5.25 -11.63
N TYR A 20 6.38 4.22 -11.68
CA TYR A 20 6.87 3.55 -10.47
C TYR A 20 7.54 4.52 -9.49
N PHE A 21 8.43 5.38 -9.99
CA PHE A 21 9.15 6.36 -9.16
C PHE A 21 8.16 7.28 -8.44
N TRP A 22 7.22 7.86 -9.18
CA TRP A 22 6.22 8.76 -8.60
C TRP A 22 5.27 8.02 -7.65
N SER A 23 4.87 6.79 -7.96
CA SER A 23 4.03 6.00 -7.07
C SER A 23 4.69 5.71 -5.72
N ILE A 24 6.00 5.37 -5.70
CA ILE A 24 6.73 5.20 -4.44
C ILE A 24 6.86 6.50 -3.68
N VAL A 25 7.23 7.60 -4.34
CA VAL A 25 7.39 8.90 -3.69
C VAL A 25 6.07 9.34 -3.04
N VAL A 26 4.96 9.29 -3.79
CA VAL A 26 3.63 9.65 -3.28
C VAL A 26 3.22 8.74 -2.12
N THR A 27 3.44 7.44 -2.22
CA THR A 27 3.14 6.48 -1.14
C THR A 27 3.94 6.82 0.13
N THR A 28 5.24 7.10 -0.03
CA THR A 28 6.13 7.39 1.10
C THR A 28 5.80 8.72 1.77
N LEU A 29 5.47 9.75 0.98
CA LEU A 29 4.98 11.02 1.51
C LEU A 29 3.63 10.86 2.20
N GLY A 30 2.74 10.03 1.64
CA GLY A 30 1.47 9.65 2.27
C GLY A 30 1.68 9.02 3.66
N LEU A 31 2.64 8.11 3.80
CA LEU A 31 3.02 7.53 5.09
C LEU A 31 3.50 8.58 6.10
N ILE A 32 4.33 9.53 5.65
CA ILE A 32 4.82 10.63 6.50
C ILE A 32 3.65 11.51 6.94
N LEU A 33 2.76 11.90 6.03
CA LEU A 33 1.57 12.70 6.37
C LEU A 33 0.64 11.96 7.33
N GLN A 34 0.39 10.68 7.09
CA GLN A 34 -0.49 9.86 7.93
C GLN A 34 0.07 9.74 9.36
N THR A 35 1.35 9.40 9.50
CA THR A 35 2.02 9.29 10.80
C THR A 35 2.08 10.64 11.53
N THR A 36 2.40 11.71 10.81
CA THR A 36 2.41 13.07 11.37
C THR A 36 1.01 13.45 11.87
N GLY A 37 -0.04 13.19 11.10
CA GLY A 37 -1.42 13.42 11.52
C GLY A 37 -1.80 12.68 12.80
N TYR A 38 -1.39 11.42 12.94
CA TYR A 38 -1.59 10.65 14.17
C TYR A 38 -0.82 11.24 15.36
N LEU A 39 0.45 11.61 15.18
CA LEU A 39 1.24 12.23 16.25
C LEU A 39 0.62 13.54 16.73
N ILE A 40 0.13 14.37 15.81
CA ILE A 40 -0.54 15.62 16.18
C ILE A 40 -1.85 15.33 16.93
N LYS A 41 -2.64 14.33 16.48
CA LYS A 41 -3.90 13.92 17.14
C LYS A 41 -3.68 13.44 18.58
N GLU A 42 -2.59 12.70 18.83
CA GLU A 42 -2.28 12.14 20.15
C GLU A 42 -1.54 13.12 21.09
N PHE A 43 -0.61 13.92 20.57
CA PHE A 43 0.30 14.72 21.42
C PHE A 43 0.01 16.23 21.41
N ALA A 44 -0.67 16.75 20.39
CA ALA A 44 -0.90 18.18 20.19
C ALA A 44 -2.39 18.53 20.27
N HIS A 45 -2.98 18.32 21.45
CA HIS A 45 -4.40 18.54 21.76
C HIS A 45 -4.93 19.94 21.44
N SER A 46 -4.06 20.95 21.38
CA SER A 46 -4.42 22.32 21.00
C SER A 46 -4.67 22.51 19.50
N SER A 47 -4.35 21.51 18.67
CA SER A 47 -4.52 21.58 17.21
C SER A 47 -5.97 21.38 16.80
N PRO A 48 -6.48 22.11 15.78
CA PRO A 48 -7.86 21.95 15.34
C PRO A 48 -8.11 20.53 14.80
N PRO A 49 -9.08 19.77 15.33
CA PRO A 49 -9.28 18.34 15.03
C PRO A 49 -9.64 18.08 13.57
N ILE A 50 -10.26 19.06 12.90
CA ILE A 50 -10.57 19.00 11.48
C ILE A 50 -9.28 18.99 10.66
N LEU A 51 -8.32 19.88 10.95
CA LEU A 51 -7.07 19.98 10.21
C LEU A 51 -6.21 18.72 10.39
N THR A 52 -6.11 18.21 11.62
CA THR A 52 -5.34 16.99 11.91
C THR A 52 -5.93 15.78 11.19
N THR A 53 -7.26 15.70 11.13
CA THR A 53 -7.98 14.65 10.39
C THR A 53 -7.74 14.74 8.89
N ILE A 54 -7.76 15.94 8.30
CA ILE A 54 -7.44 16.15 6.88
C ILE A 54 -6.02 15.63 6.57
N ILE A 55 -5.02 16.04 7.35
CA ILE A 55 -3.62 15.61 7.16
C ILE A 55 -3.51 14.09 7.23
N CYS A 56 -4.13 13.48 8.25
CA CYS A 56 -4.11 12.04 8.44
C CYS A 56 -4.77 11.28 7.28
N LYS A 57 -5.97 11.70 6.85
CA LYS A 57 -6.74 11.00 5.81
C LYS A 57 -6.16 11.22 4.41
N VAL A 58 -5.65 12.41 4.09
CA VAL A 58 -4.90 12.63 2.84
C VAL A 58 -3.68 11.70 2.79
N GLY A 59 -2.92 11.63 3.89
CA GLY A 59 -1.78 10.72 3.99
C GLY A 59 -2.17 9.25 3.82
N TRP A 60 -3.25 8.82 4.46
CA TRP A 60 -3.78 7.46 4.36
C TRP A 60 -4.21 7.10 2.93
N VAL A 61 -4.98 7.95 2.25
CA VAL A 61 -5.42 7.72 0.87
C VAL A 61 -4.22 7.63 -0.07
N SER A 62 -3.26 8.56 0.04
CA SER A 62 -2.04 8.55 -0.76
C SER A 62 -1.18 7.31 -0.51
N ASN A 63 -1.11 6.84 0.73
CA ASN A 63 -0.38 5.61 1.07
C ASN A 63 -1.07 4.36 0.52
N VAL A 64 -2.33 4.10 0.89
CA VAL A 64 -3.02 2.84 0.56
C VAL A 64 -3.20 2.68 -0.96
N THR A 65 -3.73 3.70 -1.63
CA THR A 65 -3.90 3.67 -3.09
C THR A 65 -2.54 3.74 -3.79
N GLY A 66 -1.62 4.56 -3.29
CA GLY A 66 -0.27 4.67 -3.84
C GLY A 66 0.45 3.33 -3.83
N PHE A 67 0.38 2.58 -2.73
CA PHE A 67 0.99 1.26 -2.63
C PHE A 67 0.39 0.28 -3.65
N SER A 68 -0.93 0.29 -3.84
CA SER A 68 -1.57 -0.51 -4.89
C SER A 68 -1.08 -0.14 -6.29
N ILE A 69 -0.83 1.15 -6.56
CA ILE A 69 -0.25 1.62 -7.83
C ILE A 69 1.22 1.18 -7.96
N VAL A 70 2.00 1.12 -6.87
CA VAL A 70 3.37 0.58 -6.88
C VAL A 70 3.35 -0.89 -7.31
N LEU A 71 2.44 -1.70 -6.74
CA LEU A 71 2.26 -3.10 -7.14
C LEU A 71 1.84 -3.23 -8.60
N TRP A 72 0.88 -2.42 -9.05
CA TRP A 72 0.43 -2.40 -10.45
C TRP A 72 1.55 -2.02 -11.42
N SER A 73 2.33 -0.99 -11.09
CA SER A 73 3.45 -0.55 -11.92
C SER A 73 4.53 -1.63 -12.04
N ARG A 74 4.68 -2.51 -11.05
CA ARG A 74 5.55 -3.69 -11.14
C ARG A 74 4.95 -4.80 -11.96
N LEU A 75 3.65 -5.06 -11.80
CA LEU A 75 2.94 -6.04 -12.61
C LEU A 75 3.07 -5.71 -14.11
N HIS A 76 3.04 -4.43 -14.47
CA HIS A 76 3.27 -3.93 -15.82
C HIS A 76 4.65 -4.29 -16.41
N LEU A 77 5.66 -4.60 -15.58
CA LEU A 77 6.99 -5.01 -16.07
C LEU A 77 7.06 -6.50 -16.43
N VAL A 78 6.11 -7.30 -15.95
CA VAL A 78 6.12 -8.77 -16.11
C VAL A 78 4.97 -9.25 -16.98
N VAL A 79 3.84 -8.54 -16.96
CA VAL A 79 2.63 -8.86 -17.73
C VAL A 79 2.58 -8.00 -18.99
N ASN A 80 2.56 -8.64 -20.15
CA ASN A 80 2.43 -7.95 -21.45
C ASN A 80 0.97 -7.77 -21.89
N ASP A 81 0.00 -8.46 -21.28
CA ASP A 81 -1.42 -8.36 -21.65
C ASP A 81 -2.05 -7.06 -21.11
N PRO A 82 -2.42 -6.11 -21.98
CA PRO A 82 -2.99 -4.83 -21.56
C PRO A 82 -4.39 -4.97 -20.95
N ARG A 83 -5.13 -6.04 -21.24
CA ARG A 83 -6.48 -6.26 -20.69
C ARG A 83 -6.41 -6.52 -19.19
N ILE A 84 -5.46 -7.36 -18.77
CA ILE A 84 -5.24 -7.68 -17.36
C ILE A 84 -4.77 -6.43 -16.62
N LEU A 85 -3.80 -5.71 -17.18
CA LEU A 85 -3.31 -4.47 -16.57
C LEU A 85 -4.42 -3.43 -16.42
N ARG A 86 -5.27 -3.24 -17.43
CA ARG A 86 -6.44 -2.34 -17.31
C ARG A 86 -7.45 -2.83 -16.28
N ALA A 87 -7.77 -4.12 -16.25
CA ALA A 87 -8.71 -4.68 -15.28
C ALA A 87 -8.22 -4.46 -13.84
N VAL A 88 -6.93 -4.69 -13.57
CA VAL A 88 -6.34 -4.44 -12.25
C VAL A 88 -6.34 -2.94 -11.92
N LEU A 89 -6.03 -2.07 -12.87
CA LEU A 89 -6.08 -0.62 -12.63
C LEU A 89 -7.51 -0.15 -12.31
N ILE A 90 -8.51 -0.63 -13.06
CA ILE A 90 -9.92 -0.34 -12.81
C ILE A 90 -10.32 -0.81 -11.41
N MET A 91 -9.93 -2.02 -11.00
CA MET A 91 -10.16 -2.52 -9.65
C MET A 91 -9.57 -1.58 -8.58
N ILE A 92 -8.32 -1.13 -8.75
CA ILE A 92 -7.66 -0.21 -7.81
C ILE A 92 -8.42 1.11 -7.70
N LEU A 93 -8.84 1.69 -8.83
CA LEU A 93 -9.54 2.98 -8.85
C LEU A 93 -10.95 2.86 -8.24
N VAL A 94 -11.69 1.82 -8.60
CA VAL A 94 -13.04 1.57 -8.09
C VAL A 94 -13.01 1.31 -6.59
N ASN A 95 -12.16 0.41 -6.11
CA ASN A 95 -12.02 0.14 -4.69
C ASN A 95 -11.53 1.38 -3.94
N GLY A 96 -10.58 2.13 -4.50
CA GLY A 96 -10.12 3.39 -3.93
C GLY A 96 -11.27 4.37 -3.70
N VAL A 97 -12.09 4.65 -4.71
CA VAL A 97 -13.21 5.59 -4.56
C VAL A 97 -14.26 5.04 -3.59
N LEU A 98 -14.66 3.78 -3.74
CA LEU A 98 -15.73 3.19 -2.94
C LEU A 98 -15.36 3.02 -1.47
N MET A 99 -14.11 2.70 -1.17
CA MET A 99 -13.67 2.42 0.21
C MET A 99 -13.17 3.68 0.93
N HIS A 100 -12.49 4.61 0.24
CA HIS A 100 -11.98 5.83 0.87
C HIS A 100 -13.11 6.80 1.23
N THR A 101 -14.10 6.96 0.34
CA THR A 101 -15.15 7.97 0.51
C THR A 101 -15.95 7.79 1.81
N PRO A 102 -16.50 6.60 2.12
CA PRO A 102 -17.30 6.41 3.33
C PRO A 102 -16.47 6.55 4.60
N ILE A 103 -15.23 6.06 4.62
CA ILE A 103 -14.32 6.20 5.77
C ILE A 103 -14.05 7.67 6.08
N ILE A 104 -13.81 8.49 5.06
CA ILE A 104 -13.58 9.93 5.24
C ILE A 104 -14.86 10.59 5.78
N VAL A 105 -16.02 10.32 5.17
CA VAL A 105 -17.30 10.87 5.60
C VAL A 105 -17.62 10.51 7.06
N PHE A 106 -17.44 9.23 7.43
CA PHE A 106 -17.72 8.74 8.77
C PHE A 106 -16.75 9.32 9.81
N GLU A 107 -15.47 9.46 9.50
CA GLU A 107 -14.50 10.11 10.40
C GLU A 107 -14.90 11.56 10.69
N PHE A 108 -15.28 12.35 9.68
CA PHE A 108 -15.77 13.71 9.92
C PHE A 108 -17.08 13.72 10.70
N GLY A 109 -17.96 12.73 10.46
CA GLY A 109 -19.16 12.51 11.26
C GLY A 109 -18.87 12.28 12.75
N LEU A 110 -17.78 11.57 13.08
CA LEU A 110 -17.35 11.32 14.45
C LEU A 110 -16.84 12.57 15.18
N ILE A 111 -16.40 13.61 14.45
CA ILE A 111 -16.00 14.91 15.01
C ILE A 111 -17.23 15.80 15.26
N SER A 112 -18.36 15.50 14.63
CA SER A 112 -19.59 16.28 14.73
C SER A 112 -20.36 16.03 16.04
N ARG A 113 -21.41 16.84 16.29
CA ARG A 113 -22.34 16.66 17.41
C ARG A 113 -23.13 15.34 17.35
N HIS A 114 -23.16 14.67 16.19
CA HIS A 114 -23.91 13.42 15.96
C HIS A 114 -23.01 12.18 15.97
N LYS A 115 -21.87 12.23 16.67
CA LYS A 115 -20.86 11.16 16.71
C LYS A 115 -21.43 9.75 16.89
N ASP A 116 -22.45 9.59 17.75
CA ASP A 116 -23.01 8.29 18.11
C ASP A 116 -23.68 7.59 16.90
N ALA A 117 -24.21 8.37 15.95
CA ALA A 117 -24.78 7.85 14.70
C ALA A 117 -23.72 7.30 13.73
N PHE A 118 -22.46 7.74 13.87
CA PHE A 118 -21.37 7.39 12.96
C PHE A 118 -20.43 6.30 13.50
N MET A 119 -20.46 5.99 14.80
CA MET A 119 -19.58 4.96 15.39
C MET A 119 -19.77 3.58 14.76
N ARG A 120 -21.01 3.07 14.75
CA ARG A 120 -21.29 1.72 14.23
C ARG A 120 -21.05 1.62 12.71
N PRO A 121 -21.49 2.58 11.86
CA PRO A 121 -21.11 2.59 10.45
C PRO A 121 -19.60 2.64 10.21
N MET A 122 -18.85 3.41 11.01
CA MET A 122 -17.39 3.47 10.92
C MET A 122 -16.76 2.11 11.22
N GLU A 123 -17.10 1.47 12.33
CA GLU A 123 -16.54 0.16 12.71
C GLU A 123 -16.79 -0.92 11.65
N ILE A 124 -17.99 -0.96 11.06
CA ILE A 124 -18.33 -1.90 9.99
C ILE A 124 -17.51 -1.58 8.75
N MET A 125 -17.49 -0.32 8.33
CA MET A 125 -16.80 0.11 7.12
C MET A 125 -15.28 -0.09 7.23
N GLU A 126 -14.69 0.08 8.41
CA GLU A 126 -13.28 -0.18 8.66
C GLU A 126 -12.89 -1.63 8.37
N ARG A 127 -13.73 -2.60 8.78
CA ARG A 127 -13.51 -4.02 8.49
C ARG A 127 -13.71 -4.34 7.01
N VAL A 128 -14.73 -3.73 6.40
CA VAL A 128 -15.02 -3.90 4.98
C VAL A 128 -13.86 -3.38 4.14
N GLN A 129 -13.43 -2.13 4.33
CA GLN A 129 -12.33 -1.55 3.57
C GLN A 129 -11.03 -2.34 3.75
N GLN A 130 -10.73 -2.78 5.00
CA GLN A 130 -9.50 -3.51 5.29
C GLN A 130 -9.49 -4.84 4.54
N THR A 131 -10.63 -5.52 4.52
CA THR A 131 -10.81 -6.79 3.80
C THR A 131 -10.70 -6.57 2.28
N VAL A 132 -11.35 -5.54 1.74
CA VAL A 132 -11.32 -5.24 0.30
C VAL A 132 -9.90 -4.89 -0.18
N PHE A 133 -9.18 -4.02 0.52
CA PHE A 133 -7.80 -3.69 0.15
C PHE A 133 -6.85 -4.87 0.30
N THR A 134 -7.02 -5.70 1.35
CA THR A 134 -6.25 -6.94 1.51
C THR A 134 -6.49 -7.91 0.36
N LEU A 135 -7.74 -8.10 -0.06
CA LEU A 135 -8.07 -8.93 -1.21
C LEU A 135 -7.48 -8.37 -2.50
N GLN A 136 -7.57 -7.06 -2.71
CA GLN A 136 -6.96 -6.38 -3.86
C GLN A 136 -5.45 -6.61 -3.93
N GLU A 137 -4.73 -6.36 -2.83
CA GLU A 137 -3.28 -6.52 -2.78
C GLU A 137 -2.86 -8.00 -2.93
N THR A 138 -3.67 -8.92 -2.39
CA THR A 138 -3.50 -10.36 -2.59
C THR A 138 -3.66 -10.75 -4.05
N VAL A 139 -4.72 -10.29 -4.73
CA VAL A 139 -4.96 -10.55 -6.15
C VAL A 139 -3.79 -10.05 -7.00
N ILE A 140 -3.32 -8.82 -6.78
CA ILE A 140 -2.18 -8.26 -7.52
C ILE A 140 -0.91 -9.08 -7.26
N SER A 141 -0.66 -9.47 -6.02
CA SER A 141 0.50 -10.28 -5.63
C SER A 141 0.46 -11.68 -6.24
N CYS A 142 -0.71 -12.33 -6.26
CA CYS A 142 -0.90 -13.64 -6.89
C CYS A 142 -0.67 -13.59 -8.40
N LEU A 143 -1.22 -12.57 -9.09
CA LEU A 143 -0.97 -12.35 -10.51
C LEU A 143 0.53 -12.15 -10.77
N TYR A 144 1.19 -11.32 -9.96
CA TYR A 144 2.62 -11.08 -10.08
C TYR A 144 3.44 -12.37 -9.92
N ILE A 145 3.16 -13.19 -8.90
CA ILE A 145 3.82 -14.48 -8.69
C ILE A 145 3.62 -15.40 -9.90
N PHE A 146 2.38 -15.51 -10.39
CA PHE A 146 2.05 -16.38 -11.52
C PHE A 146 2.83 -15.99 -12.79
N TYR A 147 2.76 -14.72 -13.19
CA TYR A 147 3.44 -14.25 -14.40
C TYR A 147 4.95 -14.21 -14.26
N THR A 148 5.48 -13.91 -13.06
CA THR A 148 6.93 -13.94 -12.81
C THR A 148 7.48 -15.37 -12.97
N ARG A 149 6.74 -16.38 -12.49
CA ARG A 149 7.12 -17.80 -12.70
C ARG A 149 7.09 -18.17 -14.18
N GLN A 150 6.08 -17.74 -14.92
CA GLN A 150 5.98 -18.02 -16.36
C GLN A 150 7.10 -17.32 -17.16
N PHE A 151 7.33 -16.03 -16.91
CA PHE A 151 8.36 -15.22 -17.57
C PHE A 151 9.76 -15.84 -17.37
N LEU A 152 10.09 -16.29 -16.15
CA LEU A 152 11.44 -16.77 -15.82
C LEU A 152 11.67 -18.24 -16.18
N ASN A 153 10.62 -19.07 -16.25
CA ASN A 153 10.72 -20.43 -16.78
C ASN A 153 11.01 -20.47 -18.30
N SER A 154 10.76 -19.37 -19.00
CA SER A 154 10.81 -19.32 -20.47
C SER A 154 12.17 -18.92 -21.06
N GLY A 155 13.20 -18.63 -20.25
CA GLY A 155 14.47 -18.19 -20.85
C GLY A 155 15.70 -17.89 -19.97
N TYR A 156 15.67 -18.01 -18.64
CA TYR A 156 16.81 -17.59 -17.80
C TYR A 156 17.38 -18.71 -16.89
N ALA A 157 18.70 -18.92 -16.96
CA ALA A 157 19.47 -20.01 -16.34
C ALA A 157 19.49 -20.03 -14.79
N MET A 158 20.14 -21.06 -14.21
CA MET A 158 20.18 -21.44 -12.77
C MET A 158 20.32 -20.28 -11.74
N HIS A 159 21.02 -19.19 -12.06
CA HIS A 159 21.16 -18.00 -11.21
C HIS A 159 19.81 -17.30 -10.93
N THR A 160 18.88 -17.37 -11.89
CA THR A 160 17.55 -16.75 -11.82
C THR A 160 16.64 -17.41 -10.79
N ARG A 161 16.81 -18.70 -10.48
CA ARG A 161 15.99 -19.42 -9.50
C ARG A 161 16.12 -18.86 -8.08
N ARG A 162 17.28 -18.31 -7.71
CA ARG A 162 17.48 -17.67 -6.39
C ARG A 162 16.71 -16.35 -6.33
N VAL A 163 16.79 -15.55 -7.38
CA VAL A 163 16.06 -14.28 -7.47
C VAL A 163 14.55 -14.53 -7.48
N VAL A 164 14.04 -15.47 -8.29
CA VAL A 164 12.61 -15.84 -8.31
C VAL A 164 12.11 -16.22 -6.91
N ARG A 165 12.87 -17.06 -6.18
CA ARG A 165 12.50 -17.45 -4.82
C ARG A 165 12.43 -16.24 -3.89
N LEU A 166 13.36 -15.30 -4.01
CA LEU A 166 13.32 -14.06 -3.25
C LEU A 166 12.08 -13.22 -3.61
N LEU A 167 11.76 -13.08 -4.91
CA LEU A 167 10.59 -12.34 -5.38
C LEU A 167 9.28 -12.93 -4.82
N VAL A 168 9.14 -14.25 -4.88
CA VAL A 168 7.99 -14.96 -4.34
C VAL A 168 7.93 -14.82 -2.82
N LEU A 169 9.06 -14.98 -2.12
CA LEU A 169 9.13 -14.84 -0.67
C LEU A 169 8.66 -13.45 -0.22
N VAL A 170 9.09 -12.40 -0.92
CA VAL A 170 8.65 -11.02 -0.63
C VAL A 170 7.14 -10.87 -0.78
N GLN A 171 6.54 -11.32 -1.88
CA GLN A 171 5.08 -11.24 -2.02
C GLN A 171 4.33 -12.03 -0.95
N VAL A 172 4.84 -13.20 -0.53
CA VAL A 172 4.25 -13.97 0.57
C VAL A 172 4.33 -13.19 1.88
N CYS A 173 5.47 -12.53 2.17
CA CYS A 173 5.60 -11.67 3.34
C CYS A 173 4.61 -10.49 3.30
N VAL A 174 4.41 -9.86 2.14
CA VAL A 174 3.43 -8.78 1.93
C VAL A 174 2.02 -9.27 2.29
N ILE A 175 1.59 -10.41 1.74
CA ILE A 175 0.28 -11.01 2.04
C ILE A 175 0.16 -11.36 3.54
N ALA A 176 1.23 -11.89 4.15
CA ALA A 176 1.23 -12.20 5.57
C ALA A 176 1.06 -10.95 6.45
N PHE A 177 1.68 -9.84 6.06
CA PHE A 177 1.50 -8.56 6.75
C PHE A 177 0.06 -8.05 6.66
N ASP A 178 -0.60 -8.20 5.50
CA ASP A 178 -2.00 -7.78 5.33
C ASP A 178 -2.97 -8.67 6.12
N GLY A 179 -2.70 -9.98 6.15
CA GLY A 179 -3.42 -10.91 7.00
C GLY A 179 -3.27 -10.57 8.49
N GLY A 180 -2.07 -10.15 8.93
CA GLY A 180 -1.82 -9.70 10.29
C GLY A 180 -2.60 -8.44 10.66
N LEU A 181 -2.58 -7.41 9.81
CA LEU A 181 -3.36 -6.18 10.01
C LEU A 181 -4.86 -6.46 10.05
N THR A 182 -5.34 -7.32 9.16
CA THR A 182 -6.74 -7.77 9.12
C THR A 182 -7.11 -8.51 10.41
N ALA A 183 -6.25 -9.42 10.89
CA ALA A 183 -6.50 -10.16 12.12
C ALA A 183 -6.62 -9.25 13.36
N PHE A 184 -5.82 -8.18 13.45
CA PHE A 184 -5.97 -7.19 14.54
C PHE A 184 -7.32 -6.47 14.48
N ASP A 185 -7.82 -6.19 13.28
CA ASP A 185 -9.11 -5.51 13.09
C ASP A 185 -10.28 -6.39 13.55
N TYR A 186 -10.29 -7.67 13.19
CA TYR A 186 -11.32 -8.62 13.63
C TYR A 186 -11.23 -8.96 15.12
N LYS A 187 -10.08 -8.76 15.76
CA LYS A 187 -9.91 -8.88 17.23
C LYS A 187 -10.27 -7.61 18.00
N ASN A 188 -10.83 -6.59 17.34
CA ASN A 188 -11.15 -5.27 17.92
C ASN A 188 -9.92 -4.55 18.51
N MET A 189 -8.71 -4.84 18.02
CA MET A 189 -7.47 -4.21 18.46
C MET A 189 -7.17 -2.96 17.61
N PHE A 190 -8.14 -2.04 17.53
CA PHE A 190 -8.09 -0.88 16.63
C PHE A 190 -6.88 0.03 16.86
N THR A 191 -6.59 0.37 18.12
CA THR A 191 -5.44 1.22 18.47
C THR A 191 -4.13 0.59 17.99
N LEU A 192 -3.94 -0.71 18.26
CA LEU A 192 -2.74 -1.43 17.83
C LEU A 192 -2.64 -1.48 16.30
N LYS A 193 -3.76 -1.73 15.59
CA LYS A 193 -3.84 -1.67 14.13
C LYS A 193 -3.37 -0.31 13.61
N CYS A 194 -3.92 0.79 14.14
CA CYS A 194 -3.58 2.14 13.71
C CYS A 194 -2.11 2.50 13.96
N THR A 195 -1.52 2.05 15.07
CA THR A 195 -0.09 2.24 15.36
C THR A 195 0.80 1.42 14.44
N LEU A 196 0.46 0.15 14.17
CA LEU A 196 1.28 -0.75 13.36
C LEU A 196 1.12 -0.51 11.85
N HIS A 197 -0.03 -0.01 11.40
CA HIS A 197 -0.35 0.14 9.98
C HIS A 197 0.73 0.94 9.21
N PRO A 198 1.12 2.17 9.62
CA PRO A 198 2.15 2.91 8.89
C PRO A 198 3.51 2.20 8.86
N PHE A 199 3.87 1.51 9.94
CA PHE A 199 5.11 0.72 10.00
C PHE A 199 5.08 -0.46 9.03
N VAL A 200 3.99 -1.22 9.03
CA VAL A 200 3.78 -2.35 8.12
C VAL A 200 3.81 -1.89 6.66
N TYR A 201 3.11 -0.80 6.32
CA TYR A 201 3.14 -0.27 4.96
C TYR A 201 4.54 0.24 4.55
N ALA A 202 5.30 0.84 5.46
CA ALA A 202 6.70 1.21 5.20
C ALA A 202 7.59 -0.01 4.93
N LEU A 203 7.40 -1.11 5.67
CA LEU A 203 8.09 -2.38 5.42
C LEU A 203 7.72 -2.97 4.06
N LYS A 204 6.42 -3.06 3.76
CA LYS A 204 5.91 -3.54 2.46
C LYS A 204 6.56 -2.73 1.33
N LEU A 205 6.53 -1.40 1.41
CA LEU A 205 7.13 -0.53 0.40
C LEU A 205 8.64 -0.75 0.24
N LYS A 206 9.38 -0.97 1.34
CA LYS A 206 10.82 -1.27 1.31
C LYS A 206 11.10 -2.60 0.62
N LEU A 207 10.29 -3.63 0.91
CA LEU A 207 10.40 -4.93 0.27
C LEU A 207 10.16 -4.82 -1.25
N GLU A 208 9.14 -4.06 -1.67
CA GLU A 208 8.85 -3.89 -3.10
C GLU A 208 9.91 -3.10 -3.85
N PHE A 209 10.53 -2.12 -3.17
CA PHE A 209 11.69 -1.44 -3.71
C PHE A 209 12.89 -2.38 -3.93
N ILE A 210 13.17 -3.27 -2.97
CA ILE A 210 14.25 -4.27 -3.10
C ILE A 210 13.98 -5.21 -4.27
N VAL A 211 12.75 -5.72 -4.36
CA VAL A 211 12.33 -6.62 -5.45
C VAL A 211 12.51 -5.96 -6.80
N LEU A 212 12.04 -4.72 -6.99
CA LEU A 212 12.16 -4.08 -8.29
C LEU A 212 13.63 -3.95 -8.72
N ASN A 213 14.52 -3.55 -7.81
CA ASN A 213 15.94 -3.39 -8.15
C ASN A 213 16.56 -4.72 -8.59
N GLN A 214 16.20 -5.83 -7.95
CA GLN A 214 16.63 -7.17 -8.36
C GLN A 214 16.07 -7.54 -9.74
N LEU A 215 14.81 -7.22 -10.02
CA LEU A 215 14.18 -7.49 -11.31
C LEU A 215 14.81 -6.67 -12.45
N LEU A 216 15.10 -5.38 -12.23
CA LEU A 216 15.78 -4.52 -13.20
C LEU A 216 17.22 -4.98 -13.48
N ALA A 217 17.92 -5.51 -12.48
CA ALA A 217 19.25 -6.07 -12.64
C ALA A 217 19.24 -7.33 -13.53
N LEU A 218 18.16 -8.12 -13.51
CA LEU A 218 18.00 -9.29 -14.39
C LEU A 218 17.70 -8.91 -15.84
N VAL A 219 16.94 -7.84 -16.09
CA VAL A 219 16.55 -7.43 -17.46
C VAL A 219 17.70 -6.73 -18.20
N LYS A 220 18.63 -6.10 -17.48
CA LYS A 220 19.79 -5.41 -18.09
C LYS A 220 20.96 -6.32 -18.46
N ASN A 221 20.93 -7.59 -18.04
CA ASN A 221 21.92 -8.61 -18.37
C ASN A 221 21.38 -9.55 -19.44
#